data_AF-A0A1B8Y4I6-F1
#
_entry.id   AF-A0A1B8Y4I6-F1
#
_cell.length_a   1.000
_cell.length_b   1.000
_cell.length_c   1.000
_cell.angle_alpha   90.00
_cell.angle_beta   90.00
_cell.angle_gamma   90.00
#
_symmetry.space_group_name_H-M   'P 1'
#
loop_
_entity.id
_entity.type
_entity.pdbx_description
1 polymer ?
#
loop_
_entity_poly.entity_id
_entity_poly.type
_entity_poly.pdbx_seq_one_letter_code
_entity_poly.pdbx_strand_id
1 'polypeptide(L)'
;TLNEATNYTAAFLKLSSGPIITQVFFILAGTKSGEGTVITRNRDGFVDARFLDNGKGKWFLVQTNYDHWKLPPRFDDRRTPATEAMNSTGQKNISMDSLYQILSMPPVLNRMTIHTTLMRAAFPGNYTTVLRSKVFNKNELWKKPRTMENTTQDTLSVQVLHGRQFSSGNIEGSPTG
;
A
#
# COMPACT_ATOMS: atom_id res chain seq x y z
N THR A 1 1.14 10.70 14.78
CA THR A 1 0.95 11.14 13.38
C THR A 1 -0.51 11.11 12.97
N LEU A 2 -1.20 9.96 12.98
CA LEU A 2 -2.60 9.87 12.54
C LEU A 2 -3.57 10.80 13.28
N ASN A 3 -3.36 11.05 14.58
CA ASN A 3 -4.22 11.90 15.39
C ASN A 3 -3.97 13.41 15.26
N GLU A 4 -2.80 13.81 14.73
CA GLU A 4 -2.33 15.20 14.85
C GLU A 4 -1.94 15.83 13.51
N ALA A 5 -1.47 15.03 12.54
CA ALA A 5 -1.09 15.55 11.24
C ALA A 5 -2.35 15.81 10.42
N THR A 6 -2.55 17.06 10.00
CA THR A 6 -3.77 17.50 9.30
C THR A 6 -3.73 17.30 7.79
N ASN A 7 -2.57 16.98 7.22
CA ASN A 7 -2.38 16.71 5.80
C ASN A 7 -1.14 15.85 5.56
N TYR A 8 -0.98 15.41 4.30
CA TYR A 8 0.12 14.56 3.86
C TYR A 8 1.49 15.18 4.14
N THR A 9 1.70 16.48 3.87
CA THR A 9 2.98 17.15 4.12
C THR A 9 3.33 17.20 5.61
N ALA A 10 2.37 17.55 6.47
CA ALA A 10 2.56 17.54 7.91
C ALA A 10 2.87 16.13 8.44
N ALA A 11 2.20 15.11 7.90
CA ALA A 11 2.47 13.71 8.24
C ALA A 11 3.87 13.28 7.79
N PHE A 12 4.29 13.65 6.57
CA PHE A 12 5.62 13.40 6.04
C PHE A 12 6.71 14.02 6.92
N LEU A 13 6.59 15.30 7.27
CA LEU A 13 7.55 16.00 8.14
C LEU A 13 7.64 15.34 9.52
N LYS A 14 6.48 14.96 10.09
CA LYS A 14 6.43 14.29 11.39
C LYS A 14 7.05 12.89 11.36
N LEU A 15 6.81 12.11 10.31
CA LEU A 15 7.40 10.77 10.13
C LEU A 15 8.86 10.80 9.69
N SER A 16 9.33 11.91 9.13
CA SER A 16 10.73 12.08 8.68
C SER A 16 11.66 12.59 9.77
N SER A 17 11.12 13.10 10.88
CA SER A 17 11.87 13.72 11.97
C SER A 17 11.67 12.99 13.30
N GLY A 18 12.35 13.46 14.35
CA GLY A 18 12.25 12.92 15.71
C GLY A 18 13.01 11.60 15.93
N PRO A 19 13.44 11.31 17.16
CA PRO A 19 14.13 10.07 17.47
C PRO A 19 13.18 8.87 17.37
N ILE A 20 13.71 7.73 16.90
CA ILE A 20 13.02 6.44 16.89
C ILE A 20 13.94 5.37 17.47
N ILE A 21 13.37 4.32 18.06
CA ILE A 21 14.14 3.29 18.77
C ILE A 21 14.75 2.21 17.84
N THR A 22 14.28 2.11 16.59
CA THR A 22 14.73 1.11 15.61
C THR A 22 14.54 1.59 14.17
N GLN A 23 15.04 0.83 13.20
CA GLN A 23 14.88 1.10 11.76
C GLN A 23 13.46 0.78 11.30
N VAL A 24 12.91 1.59 10.40
CA VAL A 24 11.53 1.44 9.89
C VAL A 24 11.37 2.03 8.50
N PHE A 25 10.46 1.46 7.73
CA PHE A 25 9.94 2.04 6.50
C PHE A 25 8.53 2.57 6.77
N PHE A 26 8.34 3.89 6.69
CA PHE A 26 7.00 4.48 6.72
C PHE A 26 6.47 4.64 5.30
N ILE A 27 5.29 4.06 5.05
CA ILE A 27 4.64 4.05 3.75
C ILE A 27 3.43 4.98 3.88
N LEU A 28 3.53 6.18 3.29
CA LEU A 28 2.60 7.28 3.49
C LEU A 28 1.85 7.59 2.18
N ALA A 29 0.53 7.66 2.24
CA ALA A 29 -0.34 8.12 1.15
C ALA A 29 -1.12 9.36 1.59
N GLY A 30 -1.34 10.30 0.67
CA GLY A 30 -2.26 11.41 0.84
C GLY A 30 -3.57 11.21 0.08
N THR A 31 -4.32 12.31 -0.08
CA THR A 31 -5.62 12.32 -0.77
C THR A 31 -5.52 12.83 -2.20
N LYS A 32 -4.43 13.51 -2.55
CA LYS A 32 -4.21 14.10 -3.88
C LYS A 32 -3.32 13.22 -4.75
N SER A 33 -3.39 13.41 -6.07
CA SER A 33 -2.50 12.73 -7.01
C SER A 33 -1.04 13.09 -6.71
N GLY A 34 -0.15 12.09 -6.76
CA GLY A 34 1.27 12.25 -6.45
C GLY A 34 1.62 12.20 -4.96
N GLU A 35 0.64 12.29 -4.05
CA GLU A 35 0.88 12.16 -2.61
C GLU A 35 1.08 10.69 -2.20
N GLY A 36 2.29 10.17 -2.41
CA GLY A 36 2.70 8.85 -1.96
C GLY A 36 4.21 8.78 -1.78
N THR A 37 4.65 8.28 -0.64
CA THR A 37 6.08 8.19 -0.30
C THR A 37 6.39 6.95 0.51
N VAL A 38 7.58 6.39 0.28
CA VAL A 38 8.24 5.47 1.21
C VAL A 38 9.39 6.22 1.88
N ILE A 39 9.32 6.39 3.19
CA ILE A 39 10.33 7.05 4.02
C ILE A 39 11.16 5.96 4.69
N THR A 40 12.47 5.97 4.47
CA THR A 40 13.41 5.09 5.16
C THR A 40 14.01 5.82 6.35
N ARG A 41 13.87 5.24 7.54
CA ARG A 41 14.32 5.82 8.81
C ARG A 41 15.19 4.84 9.59
N ASN A 42 16.15 5.38 10.32
CA ASN A 42 16.91 4.68 11.34
C ASN A 42 16.97 5.51 12.63
N ARG A 43 17.68 4.99 13.65
CA ARG A 43 17.85 5.69 14.94
C ARG A 43 18.52 7.05 14.81
N ASP A 44 19.38 7.21 13.81
CA ASP A 44 20.14 8.44 13.55
C ASP A 44 19.30 9.50 12.82
N GLY A 45 18.13 9.13 12.29
CA GLY A 45 17.18 10.06 11.69
C GLY A 45 16.69 9.62 10.32
N PHE A 46 16.58 10.59 9.43
CA PHE A 46 16.15 10.42 8.05
C PHE A 46 17.26 9.81 7.21
N VAL A 47 16.95 8.74 6.47
CA VAL A 47 17.91 8.10 5.56
C VAL A 47 17.59 8.45 4.10
N ASP A 48 16.34 8.27 3.70
CA ASP A 48 15.90 8.47 2.31
C ASP A 48 14.36 8.62 2.22
N ALA A 49 13.88 9.24 1.15
CA ALA A 49 12.47 9.21 0.78
C ALA A 49 12.28 9.02 -0.74
N ARG A 50 11.50 8.01 -1.11
CA ARG A 50 11.10 7.75 -2.49
C ARG A 50 9.64 8.17 -2.70
N PHE A 51 9.43 9.17 -3.53
CA PHE A 51 8.10 9.72 -3.86
C PHE A 51 7.52 9.07 -5.12
N LEU A 52 6.20 9.05 -5.22
CA LEU A 52 5.51 8.85 -6.50
C LEU A 52 5.91 9.98 -7.46
N ASP A 53 6.07 9.63 -8.73
CA ASP A 53 6.36 10.59 -9.79
C ASP A 53 5.60 10.14 -11.04
N ASN A 54 4.32 10.50 -11.09
CA ASN A 54 3.44 10.16 -12.21
C ASN A 54 3.99 10.71 -13.54
N GLY A 55 4.66 11.87 -13.52
CA GLY A 55 5.26 12.49 -14.70
C GLY A 55 6.40 11.68 -15.31
N LYS A 56 7.09 10.85 -14.49
CA LYS A 56 8.14 9.92 -14.94
C LYS A 56 7.69 8.47 -14.99
N GLY A 57 6.37 8.22 -15.01
CA GLY A 57 5.81 6.86 -15.05
C GLY A 57 5.99 6.06 -13.76
N LYS A 58 6.41 6.68 -12.65
CA LYS A 58 6.52 6.05 -11.32
C LYS A 58 5.20 6.18 -10.58
N TRP A 59 4.18 5.48 -11.07
CA TRP A 59 2.79 5.56 -10.60
C TRP A 59 2.47 4.67 -9.39
N PHE A 60 3.44 3.87 -8.93
CA PHE A 60 3.35 3.08 -7.72
C PHE A 60 4.69 2.97 -6.99
N LEU A 61 4.63 2.61 -5.71
CA LEU A 61 5.79 2.26 -4.89
C LEU A 61 5.54 0.89 -4.24
N VAL A 62 6.52 -0.01 -4.35
CA VAL A 62 6.56 -1.29 -3.61
C VAL A 62 7.65 -1.20 -2.56
N GLN A 63 7.29 -1.44 -1.30
CA GLN A 63 8.23 -1.59 -0.19
C GLN A 63 7.96 -2.90 0.55
N THR A 64 9.04 -3.62 0.85
CA THR A 64 9.03 -4.85 1.64
C THR A 64 9.85 -4.62 2.91
N ASN A 65 10.97 -5.32 3.10
CA ASN A 65 11.78 -5.28 4.33
C ASN A 65 13.26 -4.98 4.08
N TYR A 66 13.60 -4.43 2.92
CA TYR A 66 14.97 -4.04 2.57
C TYR A 66 14.97 -2.70 1.84
N ASP A 67 16.12 -2.02 1.92
CA ASP A 67 16.33 -0.74 1.25
C ASP A 67 16.06 -0.84 -0.25
N HIS A 68 15.42 0.20 -0.79
CA HIS A 68 14.99 0.16 -2.19
C HIS A 68 16.17 0.22 -3.17
N TRP A 69 17.30 0.84 -2.78
CA TRP A 69 18.54 0.94 -3.56
C TRP A 69 19.41 -0.32 -3.48
N LYS A 70 19.02 -1.32 -2.69
CA LYS A 70 19.69 -2.63 -2.63
C LYS A 70 18.87 -3.68 -3.38
N LEU A 71 19.56 -4.70 -3.88
CA LEU A 71 18.90 -5.89 -4.41
C LEU A 71 18.16 -6.65 -3.30
N PRO A 72 17.03 -7.31 -3.59
CA PRO A 72 16.38 -8.20 -2.65
C PRO A 72 17.33 -9.35 -2.26
N PRO A 73 17.32 -9.81 -1.01
CA PRO A 73 17.99 -11.06 -0.65
C PRO A 73 17.41 -12.22 -1.48
N ARG A 74 18.27 -13.10 -2.02
CA ARG A 74 17.84 -14.23 -2.86
C ARG A 74 16.81 -15.15 -2.20
N PHE A 75 16.83 -15.25 -0.87
CA PHE A 75 15.90 -16.08 -0.09
C PHE A 75 14.58 -15.39 0.25
N ASP A 76 14.44 -14.08 0.02
CA ASP A 76 13.21 -13.31 0.28
C ASP A 76 13.02 -12.19 -0.76
N ASP A 77 12.75 -12.59 -2.02
CA ASP A 77 12.38 -11.64 -3.07
C ASP A 77 10.87 -11.58 -3.30
N ARG A 78 10.20 -10.78 -2.45
CA ARG A 78 8.80 -10.39 -2.64
C ARG A 78 8.63 -9.12 -3.48
N ARG A 79 9.67 -8.29 -3.61
CA ARG A 79 9.58 -6.99 -4.29
C ARG A 79 9.50 -7.16 -5.80
N THR A 80 10.31 -8.04 -6.38
CA THR A 80 10.30 -8.31 -7.83
C THR A 80 8.93 -8.77 -8.32
N PRO A 81 8.33 -9.86 -7.79
CA PRO A 81 7.02 -10.32 -8.26
C PRO A 81 5.90 -9.30 -8.02
N ALA A 82 5.92 -8.55 -6.89
CA ALA A 82 4.95 -7.48 -6.66
C ALA A 82 5.08 -6.35 -7.69
N THR A 83 6.32 -5.98 -8.05
CA THR A 83 6.62 -4.93 -9.03
C THR A 83 6.19 -5.37 -10.44
N GLU A 84 6.48 -6.60 -10.83
CA GLU A 84 6.05 -7.18 -12.10
C GLU A 84 4.53 -7.24 -12.22
N ALA A 85 3.83 -7.65 -11.15
CA ALA A 85 2.38 -7.70 -11.13
C ALA A 85 1.73 -6.29 -11.18
N MET A 86 2.33 -5.31 -10.50
CA MET A 86 1.91 -3.91 -10.62
C MET A 86 2.10 -3.38 -12.05
N ASN A 87 3.27 -3.60 -12.65
CA ASN A 87 3.56 -3.22 -14.04
C ASN A 87 2.58 -3.87 -15.02
N SER A 88 2.34 -5.18 -14.88
CA SER A 88 1.44 -5.96 -15.74
C SER A 88 -0.02 -5.53 -15.59
N THR A 89 -0.45 -5.21 -14.38
CA THR A 89 -1.79 -4.64 -14.13
C THR A 89 -1.92 -3.29 -14.83
N GLY A 90 -0.90 -2.43 -14.66
CA GLY A 90 -0.86 -1.10 -15.26
C GLY A 90 -1.78 -0.10 -14.55
N GLN A 91 -1.44 1.19 -14.70
CA GLN A 91 -2.12 2.29 -13.99
C GLN A 91 -3.61 2.41 -14.35
N LYS A 92 -4.00 2.00 -15.57
CA LYS A 92 -5.40 2.07 -16.03
C LYS A 92 -6.30 1.03 -15.36
N ASN A 93 -5.75 -0.12 -14.98
CA ASN A 93 -6.52 -1.25 -14.46
C ASN A 93 -6.37 -1.42 -12.94
N ILE A 94 -5.57 -0.58 -12.27
CA ILE A 94 -5.40 -0.67 -10.82
C ILE A 94 -6.71 -0.30 -10.10
N SER A 95 -7.15 -1.19 -9.23
CA SER A 95 -8.31 -1.07 -8.35
C SER A 95 -8.01 -1.69 -6.99
N MET A 96 -8.93 -1.57 -6.03
CA MET A 96 -8.81 -2.24 -4.73
C MET A 96 -8.75 -3.77 -4.92
N ASP A 97 -9.55 -4.31 -5.85
CA ASP A 97 -9.58 -5.74 -6.14
C ASP A 97 -8.29 -6.20 -6.81
N SER A 98 -7.79 -5.48 -7.81
CA SER A 98 -6.53 -5.87 -8.46
C SER A 98 -5.36 -5.75 -7.48
N LEU A 99 -5.35 -4.75 -6.60
CA LEU A 99 -4.34 -4.62 -5.55
C LEU A 99 -4.40 -5.79 -4.56
N TYR A 100 -5.61 -6.21 -4.17
CA TYR A 100 -5.79 -7.39 -3.34
C TYR A 100 -5.27 -8.67 -4.00
N GLN A 101 -5.48 -8.83 -5.32
CA GLN A 101 -4.95 -9.97 -6.07
C GLN A 101 -3.42 -9.97 -6.10
N ILE A 102 -2.79 -8.81 -6.33
CA ILE A 102 -1.32 -8.66 -6.29
C ILE A 102 -0.78 -9.04 -4.90
N LEU A 103 -1.43 -8.56 -3.82
CA LEU A 103 -1.09 -8.91 -2.43
C LEU A 103 -1.48 -10.35 -2.05
N SER A 104 -2.14 -11.08 -2.95
CA SER A 104 -2.52 -12.48 -2.78
C SER A 104 -1.67 -13.45 -3.60
N MET A 105 -0.77 -12.93 -4.43
CA MET A 105 0.10 -13.74 -5.27
C MET A 105 1.34 -14.21 -4.48
N PRO A 106 1.72 -15.49 -4.55
CA PRO A 106 3.00 -15.95 -4.00
C PRO A 106 4.19 -15.35 -4.77
N PRO A 107 5.32 -15.02 -4.13
CA PRO A 107 5.60 -15.10 -2.69
C PRO A 107 5.16 -13.87 -1.87
N VAL A 108 4.51 -12.87 -2.49
CA VAL A 108 4.00 -11.66 -1.80
C VAL A 108 3.08 -12.07 -0.65
N LEU A 109 2.11 -12.93 -0.96
CA LEU A 109 1.42 -13.77 0.02
C LEU A 109 2.28 -14.98 0.37
N ASN A 110 2.52 -15.20 1.64
CA ASN A 110 3.23 -16.38 2.12
C ASN A 110 2.67 -16.86 3.47
N ARG A 111 3.28 -17.92 4.02
CA ARG A 111 2.81 -18.57 5.27
C ARG A 111 2.89 -17.67 6.51
N MET A 112 3.68 -16.59 6.47
CA MET A 112 3.79 -15.62 7.56
C MET A 112 2.79 -14.46 7.45
N THR A 113 2.07 -14.35 6.33
CA THR A 113 1.08 -13.29 6.16
C THR A 113 -0.11 -13.53 7.09
N ILE A 114 -0.37 -12.58 8.00
CA ILE A 114 -1.48 -12.65 8.95
C ILE A 114 -2.74 -12.00 8.41
N HIS A 115 -2.63 -10.81 7.84
CA HIS A 115 -3.75 -10.10 7.23
C HIS A 115 -3.29 -9.30 6.00
N THR A 116 -4.26 -8.87 5.21
CA THR A 116 -4.07 -7.91 4.11
C THR A 116 -5.02 -6.75 4.34
N THR A 117 -4.47 -5.53 4.34
CA THR A 117 -5.25 -4.30 4.51
C THR A 117 -5.19 -3.48 3.23
N LEU A 118 -6.34 -3.01 2.80
CA LEU A 118 -6.50 -2.10 1.67
C LEU A 118 -7.14 -0.83 2.20
N MET A 119 -6.66 0.33 1.75
CA MET A 119 -7.13 1.62 2.23
C MET A 119 -6.88 2.72 1.21
N ARG A 120 -7.72 3.75 1.23
CA ARG A 120 -7.61 4.93 0.37
C ARG A 120 -7.95 6.17 1.19
N ALA A 121 -6.99 7.05 1.42
CA ALA A 121 -7.20 8.23 2.28
C ALA A 121 -8.33 9.14 1.78
N ALA A 122 -8.47 9.29 0.45
CA ALA A 122 -9.56 10.07 -0.16
C ALA A 122 -10.95 9.41 -0.04
N PHE A 123 -11.02 8.12 0.29
CA PHE A 123 -12.25 7.34 0.42
C PHE A 123 -12.17 6.46 1.68
N PRO A 124 -12.31 7.05 2.89
CA PRO A 124 -12.07 6.35 4.15
C PRO A 124 -13.02 5.15 4.36
N GLY A 125 -14.22 5.17 3.77
CA GLY A 125 -15.14 4.02 3.77
C GLY A 125 -14.59 2.77 3.04
N ASN A 126 -13.53 2.93 2.24
CA ASN A 126 -12.86 1.84 1.53
C ASN A 126 -11.68 1.25 2.36
N TYR A 127 -11.73 1.35 3.69
CA TYR A 127 -10.80 0.66 4.57
C TYR A 127 -11.27 -0.79 4.78
N THR A 128 -10.45 -1.77 4.43
CA THR A 128 -10.80 -3.18 4.58
C THR A 128 -9.58 -3.98 4.98
N THR A 129 -9.74 -4.81 6.01
CA THR A 129 -8.73 -5.80 6.42
C THR A 129 -9.30 -7.20 6.27
N VAL A 130 -8.51 -8.09 5.66
CA VAL A 130 -8.86 -9.49 5.47
C VAL A 130 -7.83 -10.35 6.19
N LEU A 131 -8.27 -11.15 7.16
CA LEU A 131 -7.41 -12.15 7.79
C LEU A 131 -7.02 -13.22 6.76
N ARG A 132 -5.72 -13.50 6.65
CA ARG A 132 -5.19 -14.55 5.77
C ARG A 132 -5.11 -15.84 6.59
N SER A 133 -5.91 -16.82 6.19
CA SER A 133 -5.87 -18.14 6.82
C SER A 133 -4.54 -18.83 6.53
N LYS A 134 -3.96 -19.50 7.54
CA LYS A 134 -2.76 -20.36 7.39
C LYS A 134 -2.99 -21.55 6.47
N VAL A 135 -4.24 -21.89 6.17
CA VAL A 135 -4.60 -22.92 5.21
C VAL A 135 -4.42 -22.33 3.82
N PHE A 136 -3.24 -22.54 3.26
CA PHE A 136 -2.96 -22.35 1.84
C PHE A 136 -3.82 -23.35 1.05
N ASN A 137 -5.09 -23.03 0.87
CA ASN A 137 -5.98 -23.85 0.07
C ASN A 137 -5.83 -23.41 -1.38
N LYS A 138 -5.04 -24.15 -2.15
CA LYS A 138 -4.86 -23.96 -3.60
C LYS A 138 -6.19 -23.93 -4.38
N ASN A 139 -7.28 -24.41 -3.78
CA ASN A 139 -8.61 -24.51 -4.38
C ASN A 139 -9.64 -23.51 -3.78
N GLU A 140 -9.28 -22.72 -2.76
CA GLU A 140 -10.13 -21.62 -2.27
C GLU A 140 -9.49 -20.27 -2.58
N LEU A 141 -9.25 -20.04 -3.88
CA LEU A 141 -9.20 -18.68 -4.39
C LEU A 141 -10.62 -18.15 -4.34
N TRP A 142 -10.93 -17.38 -3.29
CA TRP A 142 -12.18 -16.63 -3.08
C TRP A 142 -13.19 -17.24 -2.10
N LYS A 143 -13.15 -16.73 -0.87
CA LYS A 143 -14.39 -16.38 -0.14
C LYS A 143 -14.38 -14.87 0.08
N LYS A 144 -15.50 -14.21 -0.19
CA LYS A 144 -15.69 -12.77 0.11
C LYS A 144 -15.22 -12.50 1.55
N PRO A 145 -14.49 -11.41 1.80
CA PRO A 145 -14.01 -11.08 3.14
C PRO A 145 -15.18 -11.03 4.13
N ARG A 146 -15.10 -11.80 5.22
CA ARG A 146 -15.89 -11.50 6.41
C ARG A 146 -15.29 -10.25 7.03
N THR A 147 -16.05 -9.16 7.04
CA THR A 147 -15.75 -7.98 7.87
C THR A 147 -15.73 -8.43 9.33
N MET A 148 -14.58 -8.31 9.99
CA MET A 148 -14.48 -8.41 11.43
C MET A 148 -13.87 -7.13 11.97
N GLU A 149 -14.52 -6.57 12.98
CA GLU A 149 -14.06 -5.40 13.72
C GLU A 149 -12.89 -5.75 14.64
N ASN A 150 -11.94 -4.81 14.71
CA ASN A 150 -10.82 -4.62 15.63
C ASN A 150 -10.28 -5.83 16.41
N THR A 151 -8.99 -6.14 16.16
CA THR A 151 -8.04 -6.45 17.22
C THR A 151 -6.60 -6.15 16.77
N THR A 152 -5.86 -5.48 17.64
CA THR A 152 -4.46 -5.06 17.51
C THR A 152 -3.49 -6.25 17.52
N GLN A 153 -2.57 -6.34 16.55
CA GLN A 153 -1.10 -6.36 16.75
C GLN A 153 -0.31 -6.49 15.44
N ASP A 154 0.93 -5.99 15.51
CA ASP A 154 1.88 -5.67 14.43
C ASP A 154 2.10 -6.73 13.34
N THR A 155 2.29 -6.26 12.09
CA THR A 155 2.54 -7.10 10.91
C THR A 155 3.70 -6.64 10.03
N LEU A 156 4.46 -7.62 9.52
CA LEU A 156 5.29 -7.47 8.33
C LEU A 156 4.36 -7.43 7.10
N SER A 157 4.11 -6.22 6.59
CA SER A 157 3.24 -5.96 5.46
C SER A 157 4.05 -5.60 4.22
N VAL A 158 3.74 -6.24 3.08
CA VAL A 158 4.04 -5.63 1.78
C VAL A 158 2.92 -4.62 1.56
N GLN A 159 3.24 -3.33 1.61
CA GLN A 159 2.28 -2.29 1.30
C GLN A 159 2.64 -1.69 -0.05
N VAL A 160 1.64 -1.56 -0.90
CA VAL A 160 1.75 -0.94 -2.21
C VAL A 160 0.92 0.32 -2.20
N LEU A 161 1.56 1.45 -2.52
CA LEU A 161 0.90 2.74 -2.64
C LEU A 161 0.54 3.01 -4.10
N HIS A 162 -0.65 3.58 -4.34
CA HIS A 162 -1.09 4.04 -5.66
C HIS A 162 -1.73 5.44 -5.56
N GLY A 163 -1.50 6.31 -6.56
CA GLY A 163 -1.86 7.74 -6.50
C GLY A 163 -2.97 8.20 -7.46
N ARG A 164 -4.20 7.65 -7.35
CA ARG A 164 -5.35 8.09 -8.17
C ARG A 164 -6.54 8.61 -7.36
N GLN A 165 -7.02 9.78 -7.75
CA GLN A 165 -8.36 10.32 -7.51
C GLN A 165 -9.26 9.88 -8.69
N PHE A 166 -10.40 9.22 -8.41
CA PHE A 166 -11.40 8.93 -9.46
C PHE A 166 -12.26 10.18 -9.61
N SER A 167 -12.41 10.70 -10.83
CA SER A 167 -13.47 11.65 -11.13
C SER A 167 -14.81 10.92 -11.01
N SER A 168 -15.70 11.40 -10.14
CA SER A 168 -17.11 11.03 -10.20
C SER A 168 -17.64 11.47 -11.56
N GLY A 169 -17.96 10.52 -12.44
CA GLY A 169 -18.77 10.80 -13.61
C GLY A 169 -20.16 11.17 -13.11
N ASN A 170 -20.59 12.40 -13.37
CA ASN A 170 -21.96 12.84 -13.15
C ASN A 170 -22.89 11.94 -13.96
N ILE A 171 -23.84 11.31 -13.28
CA ILE A 171 -25.06 10.80 -13.90
C ILE A 171 -26.05 11.97 -13.83
N GLU A 172 -25.99 12.86 -14.81
CA GLU A 172 -27.14 13.69 -15.22
C GLU A 172 -27.76 12.89 -16.38
N GLY A 173 -28.94 12.27 -16.24
CA GLY A 173 -30.20 12.96 -16.01
C GLY A 173 -30.77 13.34 -17.36
N SER A 174 -31.54 12.44 -18.01
CA SER A 174 -32.41 12.80 -19.13
C SER A 174 -33.28 14.00 -18.76
N PRO A 175 -33.63 14.83 -19.74
CA PRO A 175 -35.07 14.88 -20.05
C PRO A 175 -35.37 14.85 -21.55
N THR A 176 -36.55 14.30 -21.78
CA THR A 176 -37.42 14.36 -22.95
C THR A 176 -37.50 15.73 -23.63
N GLY A 177 -37.55 15.71 -24.97
CA GLY A 177 -37.90 16.81 -25.86
C GLY A 177 -37.72 16.38 -27.30
#